data_AF-M6BWG9-F1
#
_entry.id   AF-M6BWG9-F1
#
_cell.length_a   1.000
_cell.length_b   1.000
_cell.length_c   1.000
_cell.angle_alpha   90.00
_cell.angle_beta   90.00
_cell.angle_gamma   90.00
#
_symmetry.space_group_name_H-M   'P 1'
#
loop_
_entity.id
_entity.type
_entity.pdbx_description
1 polymer ?
#
loop_
_entity_poly.entity_id
_entity_poly.type
_entity_poly.pdbx_seq_one_letter_code
_entity_poly.pdbx_strand_id
1 'polypeptide(L)'
;MQKDLTKHFLYLADSPGFESVVHKIFEHAKAAKINKNTLVVEFKSGKILTASPPGNPNSYKKFPRSFLKLIEKHNTLKTDRLELGKCYFDFDIYDEDDRVYDLFDGKASNVLCPLHYTDNSDWIYHPTEKNKEGEPAIFPVSHELEDEINPVYHNIGALFLQ
;
A
#
# COMPACT_ATOMS: atom_id res chain seq x y z
N MET A 1 -22.67 -0.30 11.51
CA MET A 1 -21.23 -0.65 11.57
C MET A 1 -20.67 -1.15 10.25
N GLN A 2 -20.99 -2.36 9.77
CA GLN A 2 -20.36 -2.90 8.54
C GLN A 2 -20.57 -1.99 7.31
N LYS A 3 -21.79 -1.47 7.13
CA LYS A 3 -22.11 -0.48 6.08
C LYS A 3 -21.30 0.80 6.23
N ASP A 4 -21.12 1.29 7.45
CA ASP A 4 -20.37 2.51 7.74
C ASP A 4 -18.88 2.31 7.48
N LEU A 5 -18.31 1.16 7.88
CA LEU A 5 -16.93 0.78 7.58
C LEU A 5 -16.72 0.63 6.07
N THR A 6 -17.64 -0.04 5.38
CA THR A 6 -17.58 -0.19 3.90
C THR A 6 -17.54 1.17 3.23
N LYS A 7 -18.44 2.09 3.60
CA LYS A 7 -18.47 3.46 3.08
C LYS A 7 -17.19 4.22 3.43
N HIS A 8 -16.70 4.05 4.64
CA HIS A 8 -15.49 4.74 5.14
C HIS A 8 -14.23 4.30 4.41
N PHE A 9 -14.09 3.00 4.10
CA PHE A 9 -12.91 2.42 3.45
C PHE A 9 -13.02 2.30 1.93
N LEU A 10 -14.12 2.75 1.32
CA LEU A 10 -14.33 2.67 -0.13
C LEU A 10 -13.25 3.42 -0.93
N TYR A 11 -12.54 4.36 -0.32
CA TYR A 11 -11.42 5.06 -0.95
C TYR A 11 -10.24 4.13 -1.31
N LEU A 12 -10.17 2.92 -0.74
CA LEU A 12 -9.21 1.89 -1.13
C LEU A 12 -9.54 1.25 -2.48
N ALA A 13 -10.79 1.32 -2.95
CA ALA A 13 -11.14 0.92 -4.31
C ALA A 13 -10.77 2.04 -5.30
N ASP A 14 -9.48 2.39 -5.34
CA ASP A 14 -8.92 3.46 -6.18
C ASP A 14 -8.58 3.00 -7.61
N SER A 15 -8.97 1.77 -7.96
CA SER A 15 -8.92 1.19 -9.30
C SER A 15 -10.26 0.53 -9.63
N PRO A 16 -10.72 0.55 -10.90
CA PRO A 16 -12.03 -0.01 -11.27
C PRO A 16 -12.19 -1.48 -10.88
N GLY A 17 -13.33 -1.83 -10.27
CA GLY A 17 -13.73 -3.21 -9.95
C GLY A 17 -13.44 -3.64 -8.51
N PHE A 18 -12.75 -2.83 -7.73
CA PHE A 18 -12.37 -3.15 -6.34
C PHE A 18 -13.43 -2.79 -5.30
N GLU A 19 -14.49 -2.09 -5.67
CA GLU A 19 -15.58 -1.74 -4.75
C GLU A 19 -16.19 -3.00 -4.13
N SER A 20 -16.47 -4.01 -4.98
CA SER A 20 -17.02 -5.28 -4.53
C SER A 20 -16.11 -6.02 -3.52
N VAL A 21 -14.79 -5.82 -3.60
CA VAL A 21 -13.81 -6.39 -2.68
C VAL A 21 -13.90 -5.69 -1.32
N VAL A 22 -13.98 -4.36 -1.28
CA VAL A 22 -14.20 -3.59 -0.03
C VAL A 22 -15.49 -4.06 0.64
N HIS A 23 -16.58 -4.18 -0.12
CA HIS A 23 -17.86 -4.66 0.39
C HIS A 23 -17.72 -6.03 1.07
N LYS A 24 -17.12 -7.01 0.38
CA LYS A 24 -16.90 -8.36 0.93
C LYS A 24 -16.03 -8.35 2.18
N ILE A 25 -14.92 -7.61 2.20
CA ILE A 25 -14.02 -7.53 3.37
C ILE A 25 -14.80 -7.04 4.60
N PHE A 26 -15.52 -5.93 4.48
CA PHE A 26 -16.16 -5.30 5.63
C PHE A 26 -17.50 -5.93 6.03
N GLU A 27 -18.12 -6.78 5.20
CA GLU A 27 -19.22 -7.68 5.63
C GLU A 27 -18.78 -8.65 6.74
N HIS A 28 -17.50 -9.03 6.75
CA HIS A 28 -16.91 -9.87 7.78
C HIS A 28 -16.42 -9.09 9.01
N ALA A 29 -16.58 -7.76 9.07
CA ALA A 29 -16.27 -6.99 10.27
C ALA A 29 -17.18 -7.42 11.43
N LYS A 30 -16.56 -7.72 12.58
CA LYS A 30 -17.20 -8.15 13.83
C LYS A 30 -17.35 -6.99 14.80
N ALA A 31 -16.28 -6.21 14.98
CA ALA A 31 -16.28 -5.05 15.85
C ALA A 31 -15.36 -3.95 15.30
N ALA A 32 -15.62 -2.70 15.68
CA ALA A 32 -14.73 -1.59 15.42
C ALA A 32 -14.66 -0.71 16.67
N LYS A 33 -13.45 -0.28 17.04
CA LYS A 33 -13.21 0.60 18.18
C LYS A 33 -12.08 1.55 17.88
N ILE A 34 -12.07 2.70 18.54
CA ILE A 34 -10.92 3.59 18.53
C ILE A 34 -10.09 3.27 19.77
N ASN A 35 -8.81 2.99 19.59
CA ASN A 35 -7.84 2.86 20.66
C ASN A 35 -6.83 4.00 20.53
N LYS A 36 -6.80 4.89 21.53
CA LYS A 36 -6.12 6.19 21.44
C LYS A 36 -6.64 6.96 20.21
N ASN A 37 -5.85 7.02 19.13
CA ASN A 37 -6.22 7.68 17.89
C ASN A 37 -6.28 6.71 16.69
N THR A 38 -6.16 5.41 16.93
CA THR A 38 -6.14 4.40 15.87
C THR A 38 -7.49 3.69 15.82
N LEU A 39 -8.10 3.64 14.64
CA LEU A 39 -9.27 2.81 14.39
C LEU A 39 -8.81 1.35 14.28
N VAL A 40 -9.42 0.47 15.08
CA VAL A 40 -9.14 -0.97 15.11
C VAL A 40 -10.41 -1.69 14.68
N VAL A 41 -10.34 -2.43 13.58
CA VAL A 41 -11.41 -3.29 13.06
C VAL A 41 -11.04 -4.74 13.32
N GLU A 42 -11.89 -5.45 14.06
CA GLU A 42 -11.78 -6.89 14.29
C GLU A 42 -12.71 -7.61 13.31
N PHE A 43 -12.19 -8.59 12.59
CA PHE A 43 -12.97 -9.42 11.67
C PHE A 43 -13.41 -10.72 12.34
N LYS A 44 -14.45 -11.36 11.79
CA LYS A 44 -14.96 -12.67 12.26
C LYS A 44 -13.89 -13.77 12.25
N SER A 45 -12.86 -13.65 11.41
CA SER A 45 -11.70 -14.54 11.36
C SER A 45 -10.72 -14.37 12.52
N GLY A 46 -10.89 -13.35 13.37
CA GLY A 46 -9.92 -12.96 14.40
C GLY A 46 -8.79 -12.07 13.89
N LYS A 47 -8.70 -11.82 12.58
CA LYS A 47 -7.76 -10.85 12.00
C LYS A 47 -8.13 -9.42 12.40
N ILE A 48 -7.12 -8.56 12.43
CA ILE A 48 -7.25 -7.16 12.83
C ILE A 48 -6.71 -6.26 11.72
N LEU A 49 -7.49 -5.23 11.37
CA LEU A 49 -7.00 -4.08 10.61
C LEU A 49 -6.88 -2.89 11.55
N THR A 50 -5.73 -2.23 11.54
CA THR A 50 -5.51 -0.96 12.24
C THR A 50 -5.33 0.16 11.25
N ALA A 51 -5.94 1.30 11.54
CA ALA A 51 -5.91 2.49 10.70
C ALA A 51 -5.54 3.71 11.53
N SER A 52 -4.39 4.31 11.25
CA SER A 52 -3.88 5.47 11.97
C SER A 52 -4.71 6.72 11.67
N PRO A 53 -4.55 7.83 12.41
CA PRO A 53 -5.08 9.13 11.98
C PRO A 53 -4.65 9.52 10.55
N PRO A 54 -5.38 10.44 9.90
CA PRO A 54 -4.94 11.11 8.69
C PRO A 54 -3.50 11.63 8.77
N GLY A 55 -2.76 11.47 7.67
CA GLY A 55 -1.44 12.04 7.48
C GLY A 55 -1.50 13.44 6.86
N ASN A 56 -0.32 14.05 6.68
CA ASN A 56 -0.17 15.30 5.94
C ASN A 56 0.40 15.02 4.55
N PRO A 57 -0.37 15.15 3.46
CA PRO A 57 0.11 14.92 2.09
C PRO A 57 1.32 15.76 1.69
N ASN A 58 1.47 16.94 2.28
CA ASN A 58 2.63 17.80 2.03
C ASN A 58 3.96 17.17 2.51
N SER A 59 3.90 16.18 3.39
CA SER A 59 5.07 15.41 3.83
C SER A 59 5.49 14.33 2.81
N TYR A 60 4.68 14.08 1.78
CA TYR A 60 4.85 12.96 0.84
C TYR A 60 4.81 13.39 -0.63
N LYS A 61 5.16 14.64 -0.95
CA LYS A 61 4.98 15.26 -2.30
C LYS A 61 5.55 14.49 -3.50
N LYS A 62 6.49 13.56 -3.29
CA LYS A 62 7.04 12.69 -4.34
C LYS A 62 6.11 11.52 -4.71
N PHE A 63 5.19 11.14 -3.83
CA PHE A 63 4.27 10.03 -4.04
C PHE A 63 3.17 10.38 -5.05
N PRO A 64 2.62 9.38 -5.76
CA PRO A 64 1.51 9.57 -6.70
C PRO A 64 0.24 10.11 -6.03
N ARG A 65 -0.63 10.73 -6.84
CA ARG A 65 -1.84 11.39 -6.33
C ARG A 65 -2.80 10.39 -5.70
N SER A 66 -2.92 9.16 -6.21
CA SER A 66 -3.71 8.10 -5.57
C SER A 66 -3.27 7.87 -4.13
N PHE A 67 -1.97 7.63 -3.90
CA PHE A 67 -1.38 7.45 -2.57
C PHE A 67 -1.65 8.65 -1.66
N LEU A 68 -1.48 9.88 -2.16
CA LEU A 68 -1.76 11.08 -1.38
C LEU A 68 -3.20 11.13 -0.88
N LYS A 69 -4.18 10.70 -1.67
CA LYS A 69 -5.59 10.61 -1.22
C LYS A 69 -5.80 9.53 -0.16
N LEU A 70 -5.03 8.43 -0.19
CA LEU A 70 -5.13 7.37 0.83
C LEU A 70 -4.64 7.89 2.19
N ILE A 71 -3.47 8.55 2.22
CA ILE A 71 -2.90 9.06 3.47
C ILE A 71 -3.73 10.20 4.08
N GLU A 72 -4.49 10.97 3.28
CA GLU A 72 -5.47 11.94 3.79
C GLU A 72 -6.58 11.29 4.62
N LYS A 73 -6.84 10.00 4.41
CA LYS A 73 -7.79 9.23 5.22
C LYS A 73 -7.10 8.57 6.39
N HIS A 74 -6.03 7.83 6.11
CA HIS A 74 -5.26 7.11 7.11
C HIS A 74 -3.80 7.10 6.68
N ASN A 75 -2.92 7.73 7.49
CA ASN A 75 -1.48 7.78 7.20
C ASN A 75 -0.88 6.38 7.02
N THR A 76 -1.41 5.41 7.75
CA THR A 76 -1.01 4.00 7.69
C THR A 76 -2.20 3.08 7.93
N LEU A 77 -2.25 1.99 7.17
CA LEU A 77 -3.13 0.85 7.39
C LEU A 77 -2.27 -0.39 7.63
N LYS A 78 -2.55 -1.14 8.69
CA LYS A 78 -1.79 -2.37 9.01
C LYS A 78 -2.68 -3.56 9.31
N THR A 79 -2.30 -4.70 8.78
CA THR A 79 -2.75 -6.02 9.24
C THR A 79 -1.59 -6.74 9.92
N ASP A 80 -1.73 -8.03 10.21
CA ASP A 80 -0.63 -8.88 10.65
C ASP A 80 0.38 -9.22 9.54
N ARG A 81 0.04 -8.96 8.27
CA ARG A 81 0.88 -9.28 7.11
C ARG A 81 1.30 -8.07 6.28
N LEU A 82 0.55 -6.98 6.36
CA LEU A 82 0.63 -5.86 5.44
C LEU A 82 0.75 -4.54 6.18
N GLU A 83 1.57 -3.64 5.67
CA GLU A 83 1.60 -2.23 6.05
C GLU A 83 1.53 -1.36 4.80
N LEU A 84 0.41 -0.66 4.62
CA LEU A 84 0.22 0.38 3.61
C LEU A 84 0.49 1.75 4.24
N GLY A 85 1.39 2.53 3.66
CA GLY A 85 1.84 3.82 4.16
C GLY A 85 3.17 4.21 3.54
N LYS A 86 3.93 5.15 4.12
CA LYS A 86 5.33 5.32 3.71
C LYS A 86 6.19 4.28 4.44
N CYS A 87 6.65 3.28 3.71
CA CYS A 87 7.51 2.21 4.22
C CYS A 87 8.98 2.55 4.02
N TYR A 88 9.85 1.88 4.78
CA TYR A 88 11.30 1.90 4.55
C TYR A 88 11.64 0.83 3.51
N PHE A 89 12.52 1.15 2.58
CA PHE A 89 13.08 0.21 1.61
C PHE A 89 14.59 0.26 1.79
N ASP A 90 15.19 -0.88 2.10
CA ASP A 90 16.63 -0.97 2.33
C ASP A 90 17.34 -1.12 0.99
N PHE A 91 17.70 0.00 0.36
CA PHE A 91 18.35 -0.03 -0.96
C PHE A 91 19.81 -0.48 -0.89
N ASP A 92 20.45 -0.35 0.28
CA ASP A 92 21.89 -0.58 0.47
C ASP A 92 22.30 -2.05 0.37
N ILE A 93 21.33 -2.96 0.29
CA ILE A 93 21.55 -4.40 0.11
C ILE A 93 21.68 -4.81 -1.37
N TYR A 94 21.39 -3.90 -2.31
CA TYR A 94 21.43 -4.17 -3.74
C TYR A 94 22.73 -3.63 -4.34
N ASP A 95 23.38 -4.46 -5.15
CA ASP A 95 24.63 -4.18 -5.85
C ASP A 95 24.38 -3.67 -7.29
N GLU A 96 25.42 -3.14 -7.94
CA GLU A 96 25.34 -2.58 -9.30
C GLU A 96 24.84 -3.57 -10.37
N ASP A 97 25.00 -4.88 -10.12
CA ASP A 97 24.53 -5.94 -11.02
C ASP A 97 23.03 -6.27 -10.83
N ASP A 98 22.38 -5.72 -9.80
CA ASP A 98 20.98 -5.98 -9.51
C ASP A 98 20.04 -5.13 -10.37
N ARG A 99 18.99 -5.76 -10.88
CA ARG A 99 17.98 -5.08 -11.71
C ARG A 99 17.30 -3.90 -10.99
N VAL A 100 17.14 -3.98 -9.67
CA VAL A 100 16.59 -2.88 -8.85
C VAL A 100 17.58 -1.72 -8.79
N TYR A 101 18.88 -1.99 -8.65
CA TYR A 101 19.90 -0.97 -8.64
C TYR A 101 19.92 -0.20 -9.96
N ASP A 102 19.99 -0.94 -11.07
CA ASP A 102 19.94 -0.41 -12.43
C ASP A 102 18.69 0.43 -12.69
N LEU A 103 17.52 -0.07 -12.28
CA LEU A 103 16.25 0.60 -12.49
C LEU A 103 16.20 1.99 -11.84
N PHE A 104 16.83 2.14 -10.67
CA PHE A 104 16.86 3.40 -9.94
C PHE A 104 18.16 4.19 -10.11
N ASP A 105 19.05 3.77 -11.03
CA ASP A 105 20.33 4.45 -11.30
C ASP A 105 21.14 4.64 -9.99
N GLY A 106 21.16 3.60 -9.15
CA GLY A 106 21.85 3.59 -7.85
C GLY A 106 21.33 4.59 -6.82
N LYS A 107 20.15 5.20 -7.02
CA LYS A 107 19.65 6.30 -6.19
C LYS A 107 18.48 5.87 -5.30
N ALA A 108 18.81 5.46 -4.08
CA ALA A 108 17.83 5.20 -3.02
C ALA A 108 16.81 6.35 -2.81
N SER A 109 17.23 7.61 -2.98
CA SER A 109 16.36 8.79 -2.81
C SER A 109 15.22 8.92 -3.83
N ASN A 110 15.23 8.09 -4.88
CA ASN A 110 14.20 7.98 -5.91
C ASN A 110 13.18 6.89 -5.60
N VAL A 111 13.48 5.98 -4.67
CA VAL A 111 12.59 4.87 -4.34
C VAL A 111 11.44 5.36 -3.46
N LEU A 112 10.24 4.95 -3.84
CA LEU A 112 9.01 5.24 -3.11
C LEU A 112 8.33 3.92 -2.81
N CYS A 113 8.39 3.50 -1.54
CA CYS A 113 7.80 2.26 -1.04
C CYS A 113 6.47 2.55 -0.33
N PRO A 114 5.32 2.32 -0.98
CA PRO A 114 4.02 2.52 -0.36
C PRO A 114 3.46 1.31 0.41
N LEU A 115 4.02 0.11 0.25
CA LEU A 115 3.46 -1.11 0.85
C LEU A 115 4.56 -2.12 1.18
N HIS A 116 4.51 -2.66 2.40
CA HIS A 116 5.42 -3.67 2.89
C HIS A 116 4.66 -4.93 3.29
N TYR A 117 5.14 -6.10 2.85
CA TYR A 117 4.73 -7.40 3.36
C TYR A 117 5.74 -7.92 4.38
N THR A 118 5.24 -8.53 5.45
CA THR A 118 6.08 -9.08 6.55
C THR A 118 6.99 -10.25 6.15
N ASP A 119 6.84 -10.80 4.94
CA ASP A 119 7.73 -11.82 4.35
C ASP A 119 8.84 -11.20 3.49
N ASN A 120 9.25 -9.97 3.83
CA ASN A 120 10.30 -9.21 3.18
C ASN A 120 10.07 -8.95 1.68
N SER A 121 8.80 -8.69 1.32
CA SER A 121 8.45 -8.23 -0.01
C SER A 121 7.96 -6.79 0.07
N ASP A 122 8.78 -5.87 -0.44
CA ASP A 122 8.45 -4.46 -0.55
C ASP A 122 7.83 -4.19 -1.91
N TRP A 123 6.79 -3.36 -1.95
CA TRP A 123 6.18 -2.94 -3.19
C TRP A 123 6.55 -1.49 -3.42
N ILE A 124 7.23 -1.21 -4.53
CA ILE A 124 7.76 0.11 -4.85
C ILE A 124 7.22 0.63 -6.18
N TYR A 125 7.21 1.94 -6.34
CA TYR A 125 6.79 2.56 -7.59
C TYR A 125 7.89 2.49 -8.66
N HIS A 126 7.51 2.07 -9.86
CA HIS A 126 8.37 2.04 -11.02
C HIS A 126 8.73 3.47 -11.48
N PRO A 127 10.00 3.78 -11.79
CA PRO A 127 10.42 5.14 -12.11
C PRO A 127 9.84 5.67 -13.43
N THR A 128 9.68 4.80 -14.43
CA THR A 128 9.25 5.18 -15.79
C THR A 128 7.88 4.61 -16.19
N GLU A 129 7.67 3.31 -16.03
CA GLU A 129 6.42 2.62 -16.35
C GLU A 129 5.20 3.13 -15.57
N LYS A 130 4.07 3.18 -16.27
CA LYS A 130 2.81 3.74 -15.77
C LYS A 130 1.68 2.71 -15.80
N ASN A 131 0.77 2.82 -14.84
CA ASN A 131 -0.50 2.12 -14.85
C ASN A 131 -1.52 2.79 -15.79
N LYS A 132 -2.71 2.19 -15.88
CA LYS A 132 -3.79 2.65 -16.76
C LYS A 132 -4.30 4.06 -16.44
N GLU A 133 -4.07 4.53 -15.22
CA GLU A 133 -4.44 5.87 -14.75
C GLU A 133 -3.32 6.91 -14.96
N GLY A 134 -2.21 6.51 -15.58
CA GLY A 134 -1.05 7.37 -15.84
C GLY A 134 -0.17 7.62 -14.61
N GLU A 135 -0.41 6.94 -13.50
CA GLU A 135 0.45 6.96 -12.31
C GLU A 135 1.55 5.89 -12.41
N PRO A 136 2.68 6.02 -11.71
CA PRO A 136 3.71 4.97 -11.67
C PRO A 136 3.11 3.58 -11.40
N ALA A 137 3.51 2.59 -12.21
CA ALA A 137 3.18 1.20 -11.92
C ALA A 137 3.87 0.75 -10.62
N ILE A 138 3.37 -0.30 -9.99
CA ILE A 138 3.90 -0.82 -8.73
C ILE A 138 4.41 -2.22 -8.98
N PHE A 139 5.56 -2.58 -8.42
CA PHE A 139 6.08 -3.93 -8.56
C PHE A 139 6.62 -4.44 -7.21
N PRO A 140 6.56 -5.76 -6.99
CA PRO A 140 7.16 -6.35 -5.81
C PRO A 140 8.67 -6.42 -5.99
N VAL A 141 9.40 -6.19 -4.90
CA VAL A 141 10.80 -6.48 -4.75
C VAL A 141 10.91 -7.43 -3.56
N SER A 142 11.35 -8.65 -3.83
CA SER A 142 11.68 -9.62 -2.79
C SER A 142 13.17 -9.94 -2.87
N HIS A 143 13.78 -10.18 -1.71
CA HIS A 143 15.19 -10.56 -1.62
C HIS A 143 15.52 -11.93 -2.23
N GLU A 144 14.52 -12.71 -2.67
CA GLU A 144 14.71 -14.05 -3.23
C GLU A 144 14.42 -14.14 -4.74
N LEU A 145 13.81 -13.10 -5.33
CA LEU A 145 13.42 -13.06 -6.75
C LEU A 145 14.04 -11.84 -7.43
N GLU A 146 15.35 -11.66 -7.22
CA GLU A 146 16.19 -10.51 -7.59
C GLU A 146 16.02 -10.04 -9.07
N ASP A 147 15.54 -10.92 -9.97
CA ASP A 147 15.45 -10.66 -11.41
C ASP A 147 14.05 -10.39 -11.99
N GLU A 148 12.95 -10.70 -11.27
CA GLU A 148 11.59 -10.62 -11.83
C GLU A 148 10.79 -9.42 -11.32
N ILE A 149 10.97 -8.29 -12.02
CA ILE A 149 10.09 -7.13 -11.89
C ILE A 149 8.84 -7.36 -12.76
N ASN A 150 7.75 -7.80 -12.12
CA ASN A 150 6.43 -7.97 -12.74
C ASN A 150 5.49 -6.87 -12.22
N PRO A 151 5.32 -5.75 -12.94
CA PRO A 151 4.47 -4.65 -12.48
C PRO A 151 3.00 -5.04 -12.43
N VAL A 152 2.31 -4.51 -11.43
CA VAL A 152 0.86 -4.48 -11.33
C VAL A 152 0.38 -3.09 -11.74
N TYR A 153 -0.68 -3.08 -12.55
CA TYR A 153 -1.23 -1.87 -13.15
C TYR A 153 -2.46 -1.32 -12.41
N HIS A 154 -2.50 -1.56 -11.10
CA HIS A 154 -3.49 -0.98 -10.18
C HIS A 154 -2.83 0.10 -9.33
N ASN A 155 -3.64 1.01 -8.80
CA ASN A 155 -3.19 1.91 -7.75
C ASN A 155 -3.04 1.15 -6.43
N ILE A 156 -2.30 1.74 -5.49
CA ILE A 156 -1.88 1.04 -4.28
C ILE A 156 -3.04 0.70 -3.33
N GLY A 157 -4.12 1.49 -3.32
CA GLY A 157 -5.30 1.18 -2.51
C GLY A 157 -5.91 -0.15 -2.93
N ALA A 158 -6.07 -0.34 -4.24
CA ALA A 158 -6.57 -1.58 -4.82
C ALA A 158 -5.62 -2.76 -4.58
N LEU A 159 -4.31 -2.55 -4.71
CA LEU A 159 -3.31 -3.60 -4.40
C LEU A 159 -3.42 -4.07 -2.94
N PHE A 160 -3.62 -3.15 -1.98
CA PHE A 160 -3.80 -3.49 -0.57
C PHE A 160 -5.04 -4.37 -0.28
N LEU A 161 -6.04 -4.36 -1.17
CA LEU A 161 -7.25 -5.18 -1.03
C LEU A 161 -7.10 -6.62 -1.54
N GLN A 162 -5.95 -6.97 -2.15
CA GLN A 162 -5.70 -8.29 -2.75
C GLN A 162 -5.25 -9.35 -1.73
#